data_AF-A0A350RGZ2-F1
#
_entry.id   AF-A0A350RGZ2-F1
#
_cell.length_a   1.000
_cell.length_b   1.000
_cell.length_c   1.000
_cell.angle_alpha   90.00
_cell.angle_beta   90.00
_cell.angle_gamma   90.00
#
_symmetry.space_group_name_H-M   'P 1'
#
loop_
_entity.id
_entity.type
_entity.pdbx_description
1 polymer ?
#
loop_
_entity_poly.entity_id
_entity_poly.type
_entity_poly.pdbx_seq_one_letter_code
_entity_poly.pdbx_strand_id
1 'polypeptide(L)'
;LRLMPQRRHEPMSDDISVANVADRVWLRVEYQTLRRLPQSGVIVFTIRILRQKISSVADYPEALGELVRSLTDMPEDVRGYKDSTWRHAGLIKDWALSTGQLTNEALTKS
;
A
#
# COMPACT_ATOMS: atom_id res chain seq x y z
N LEU A 1 26.27 15.55 -14.01
CA LEU A 1 25.49 16.18 -12.93
C LEU A 1 24.54 15.12 -12.35
N ARG A 2 24.87 14.46 -11.24
CA ARG A 2 23.93 13.55 -10.55
C ARG A 2 23.04 14.44 -9.69
N LEU A 3 21.81 14.71 -10.15
CA LEU A 3 20.81 15.31 -9.28
C LEU A 3 20.54 14.30 -8.16
N MET A 4 20.90 14.66 -6.93
CA MET A 4 20.42 13.93 -5.77
C MET A 4 18.90 13.96 -5.83
N PRO A 5 18.21 12.82 -5.77
CA PRO A 5 16.75 12.83 -5.71
C PRO A 5 16.37 13.62 -4.47
N GLN A 6 15.83 14.83 -4.65
CA GLN A 6 15.17 15.52 -3.56
C GLN A 6 13.95 14.67 -3.22
N ARG A 7 13.98 14.04 -2.03
CA ARG A 7 12.79 13.43 -1.44
C ARG A 7 11.78 14.56 -1.24
N ARG A 8 10.85 14.73 -2.18
CA ARG A 8 9.55 15.36 -1.90
C ARG A 8 8.77 14.36 -1.06
N HIS A 9 9.13 14.27 0.22
CA HIS A 9 8.22 13.72 1.19
C HIS A 9 7.21 14.83 1.44
N GLU A 10 5.99 14.67 0.94
CA GLU A 10 4.89 15.45 1.47
C GLU A 10 4.85 15.13 2.98
N PRO A 11 4.90 16.14 3.87
CA PRO A 11 4.84 15.88 5.29
C PRO A 11 3.58 15.06 5.55
N MET A 12 3.75 13.98 6.30
CA MET A 12 2.65 13.10 6.62
C MET A 12 1.59 13.92 7.34
N SER A 13 0.33 13.76 6.93
CA SER A 13 -0.77 14.40 7.66
C SER A 13 -0.87 13.72 9.02
N ASP A 14 -0.58 14.45 10.10
CA ASP A 14 -0.67 13.93 11.48
C ASP A 14 -2.12 13.67 11.92
N ASP A 15 -3.09 13.94 11.05
CA ASP A 15 -4.53 13.74 11.30
C ASP A 15 -5.03 12.33 10.93
N ILE A 16 -4.16 11.43 10.46
CA ILE A 16 -4.53 10.03 10.20
C ILE A 16 -4.53 9.24 11.51
N SER A 17 -5.65 8.60 11.81
CA SER A 17 -5.89 7.83 13.03
C SER A 17 -6.68 6.56 12.72
N VAL A 18 -6.75 5.65 13.69
CA VAL A 18 -7.57 4.42 13.59
C VAL A 18 -9.02 4.74 13.19
N ALA A 19 -9.57 5.88 13.63
CA ALA A 19 -10.94 6.28 13.35
C ALA A 19 -11.20 6.70 11.89
N ASN A 20 -10.17 7.09 11.12
CA ASN A 20 -10.34 7.64 9.77
C ASN A 20 -9.43 7.01 8.70
N VAL A 21 -8.54 6.10 9.10
CA VAL A 21 -7.56 5.47 8.21
C VAL A 21 -8.22 4.78 7.02
N ALA A 22 -9.38 4.16 7.23
CA ALA A 22 -10.13 3.45 6.20
C ALA A 22 -10.51 4.34 5.01
N ASP A 23 -10.88 5.59 5.28
CA ASP A 23 -11.43 6.51 4.29
C ASP A 23 -10.41 7.50 3.73
N ARG A 24 -9.31 7.70 4.45
CA ARG A 24 -8.26 8.67 4.11
C ARG A 24 -7.02 8.02 3.50
N VAL A 25 -6.75 6.76 3.80
CA VAL A 25 -5.63 6.02 3.20
C VAL A 25 -6.10 5.27 1.96
N TRP A 26 -5.23 5.29 0.93
CA TRP A 26 -5.47 4.64 -0.34
C TRP A 26 -4.42 3.57 -0.60
N LEU A 27 -4.87 2.37 -0.92
CA LEU A 27 -4.04 1.38 -1.58
C LEU A 27 -3.77 1.86 -3.01
N ARG A 28 -2.49 1.99 -3.36
CA ARG A 28 -2.04 2.31 -4.72
C ARG A 28 -1.31 1.10 -5.30
N VAL A 29 -1.82 0.59 -6.40
CA VAL A 29 -1.20 -0.50 -7.16
C VAL A 29 -0.73 0.03 -8.51
N GLU A 30 0.49 -0.34 -8.90
CA GLU A 30 1.02 -0.05 -10.22
C GLU A 30 0.99 -1.32 -11.08
N TYR A 31 0.14 -1.32 -12.10
CA TYR A 31 0.13 -2.40 -13.09
C TYR A 31 1.11 -2.05 -14.21
N GLN A 32 2.30 -2.63 -14.11
CA GLN A 32 3.43 -2.34 -14.98
C GLN A 32 3.52 -3.36 -16.12
N THR A 33 3.66 -2.91 -17.37
CA THR A 33 3.86 -3.82 -18.50
C THR A 33 5.00 -3.36 -19.41
N LEU A 34 5.77 -4.33 -19.91
CA LEU A 34 6.79 -4.16 -20.94
C LEU A 34 6.29 -4.80 -22.24
N ARG A 35 6.21 -4.02 -23.32
CA ARG A 35 5.72 -4.51 -24.62
C ARG A 35 6.66 -4.07 -25.73
N ARG A 36 7.12 -5.01 -26.55
CA ARG A 36 7.87 -4.71 -27.77
C ARG A 36 6.90 -4.38 -28.90
N LEU A 37 7.06 -3.22 -29.54
CA LEU A 37 6.23 -2.84 -30.68
C LEU A 37 6.63 -3.63 -31.93
N PRO A 38 5.67 -4.21 -32.67
CA PRO A 38 5.98 -5.15 -33.75
C PRO A 38 6.70 -4.50 -34.94
N GLN A 39 6.47 -3.21 -35.18
CA GLN A 39 7.02 -2.51 -36.36
C GLN A 39 8.38 -1.86 -36.06
N SER A 40 8.52 -1.16 -34.93
CA SER A 40 9.73 -0.42 -34.59
C SER A 40 10.72 -1.21 -33.73
N GLY A 41 10.27 -2.31 -33.11
CA GLY A 41 11.08 -3.09 -32.17
C GLY A 41 11.35 -2.39 -30.83
N VAL A 42 10.85 -1.17 -30.62
CA VAL A 42 10.98 -0.40 -29.36
C VAL A 42 10.23 -1.09 -28.23
N ILE A 43 10.77 -0.99 -27.02
CA ILE A 43 10.10 -1.46 -25.80
C ILE A 43 9.35 -0.29 -25.16
N VAL A 44 8.04 -0.45 -25.01
CA VAL A 44 7.18 0.46 -24.27
C VAL A 44 7.01 -0.08 -22.86
N PHE A 45 7.38 0.75 -21.87
CA PHE A 45 7.07 0.52 -20.47
C PHE A 45 5.85 1.35 -20.10
N THR A 46 4.77 0.70 -19.70
CA THR A 46 3.53 1.36 -19.28
C THR A 46 3.30 1.12 -17.80
N ILE A 47 2.80 2.14 -17.11
CA ILE A 47 2.40 2.06 -15.71
C ILE A 47 0.95 2.51 -15.62
N ARG A 48 0.04 1.57 -15.31
CA ARG A 48 -1.35 1.90 -14.99
C ARG A 48 -1.52 1.99 -13.48
N ILE A 49 -1.92 3.16 -12.98
CA ILE A 49 -2.16 3.39 -11.56
C ILE A 49 -3.60 3.01 -11.20
N LEU A 50 -3.76 2.10 -10.23
CA LEU A 50 -5.04 1.78 -9.60
C LEU A 50 -5.01 2.31 -8.16
N ARG A 51 -6.12 2.91 -7.73
CA ARG A 51 -6.28 3.46 -6.37
C ARG A 51 -7.59 3.01 -5.77
N GLN A 52 -7.54 2.47 -4.57
CA GLN A 52 -8.72 2.07 -3.80
C GLN A 52 -8.58 2.55 -2.35
N LYS A 53 -9.67 3.01 -1.74
CA LYS A 53 -9.69 3.30 -0.30
C LYS A 53 -9.57 1.99 0.47
N ILE A 54 -8.98 2.04 1.66
CA ILE A 54 -8.92 0.87 2.54
C ILE A 54 -10.34 0.37 2.91
N SER A 55 -11.32 1.27 3.07
CA SER A 55 -12.72 0.88 3.26
C SER A 55 -13.27 0.03 2.10
N SER A 56 -12.90 0.30 0.85
CA SER A 56 -13.30 -0.53 -0.30
C SER A 56 -12.49 -1.83 -0.42
N VAL A 57 -11.28 -1.89 0.13
CA VAL A 57 -10.51 -3.14 0.20
C VAL A 57 -11.13 -4.09 1.22
N ALA A 58 -11.75 -3.56 2.27
CA ALA A 58 -12.40 -4.35 3.32
C ALA A 58 -13.63 -5.15 2.84
N ASP A 59 -14.23 -4.76 1.71
CA ASP A 59 -15.24 -5.57 1.02
C ASP A 59 -14.68 -6.94 0.56
N TYR A 60 -13.36 -7.12 0.58
CA TYR A 60 -12.64 -8.35 0.24
C TYR A 60 -11.76 -8.80 1.42
N PRO A 61 -12.31 -9.54 2.41
CA PRO A 61 -11.60 -9.84 3.66
C PRO A 61 -10.28 -10.60 3.49
N GLU A 62 -10.19 -11.50 2.52
CA GLU A 62 -8.96 -12.24 2.21
C GLU A 62 -7.85 -11.28 1.73
N ALA A 63 -8.17 -10.41 0.77
CA ALA A 63 -7.22 -9.41 0.25
C ALA A 63 -6.81 -8.39 1.33
N LEU A 64 -7.74 -7.98 2.20
CA LEU A 64 -7.43 -7.12 3.34
C LEU A 64 -6.48 -7.83 4.32
N GLY A 65 -6.70 -9.12 4.60
CA GLY A 65 -5.83 -9.93 5.45
C GLY A 65 -4.42 -10.04 4.88
N GLU A 66 -4.28 -10.38 3.60
CA GLU A 66 -2.99 -10.45 2.91
C GLU A 66 -2.26 -9.11 2.91
N LEU A 67 -2.99 -8.02 2.65
CA LEU A 67 -2.44 -6.66 2.69
C LEU A 67 -1.87 -6.35 4.08
N VAL A 68 -2.63 -6.59 5.14
CA VAL A 68 -2.19 -6.31 6.52
C VAL A 68 -0.95 -7.13 6.89
N ARG A 69 -0.91 -8.42 6.52
CA ARG A 69 0.28 -9.26 6.74
C ARG A 69 1.49 -8.74 5.99
N SER A 70 1.35 -8.49 4.68
CA SER A 70 2.42 -7.98 3.83
C SER A 70 3.01 -6.66 4.34
N LEU A 71 2.14 -5.78 4.85
CA LEU A 71 2.56 -4.50 5.44
C LEU A 71 3.27 -4.69 6.79
N THR A 72 2.87 -5.67 7.59
CA THR A 72 3.47 -5.95 8.92
C THR A 72 4.81 -6.66 8.79
N ASP A 73 4.95 -7.56 7.81
CA ASP A 73 6.15 -8.37 7.57
C ASP A 73 7.22 -7.64 6.73
N MET A 74 7.02 -6.34 6.46
CA MET A 74 7.95 -5.55 5.66
C MET A 74 9.34 -5.50 6.30
N PRO A 75 10.41 -5.92 5.58
CA PRO A 75 11.79 -5.87 6.07
C PRO A 75 12.21 -4.47 6.51
N GLU A 76 13.05 -4.38 7.54
CA GLU A 76 13.45 -3.10 8.17
C GLU A 76 14.15 -2.13 7.21
N ASP A 77 14.93 -2.67 6.26
CA ASP A 77 15.63 -1.92 5.21
C ASP A 77 14.65 -1.27 4.20
N VAL A 78 13.45 -1.83 4.04
CA VAL A 78 12.38 -1.27 3.20
C VAL A 78 11.56 -0.22 3.94
N ARG A 79 11.45 -0.32 5.29
CA ARG A 79 10.67 0.62 6.11
C ARG A 79 11.16 2.05 5.98
N GLY A 80 12.48 2.28 6.07
CA GLY A 80 13.11 3.61 5.93
C GLY A 80 12.99 4.24 4.53
N TYR A 81 12.60 3.45 3.53
CA TYR A 81 12.28 3.94 2.19
C TYR A 81 10.78 4.24 2.03
N LYS A 82 9.91 3.65 2.85
CA LYS A 82 8.44 3.79 2.82
C LYS A 82 7.86 4.14 4.21
N ASP A 83 8.40 5.15 4.86
CA ASP A 83 8.05 5.51 6.26
C ASP A 83 6.54 5.72 6.47
N SER A 84 5.85 6.36 5.52
CA SER A 84 4.39 6.56 5.58
C SER A 84 3.59 5.28 5.43
N THR A 85 4.04 4.35 4.57
CA THR A 85 3.40 3.04 4.40
C THR A 85 3.50 2.22 5.70
N TRP A 86 4.67 2.24 6.34
CA TRP A 86 4.87 1.54 7.61
C TRP A 86 4.00 2.09 8.73
N ARG A 87 3.92 3.41 8.90
CA ARG A 87 3.05 4.01 9.95
C ARG A 87 1.57 3.70 9.72
N HIS A 88 1.08 3.76 8.48
CA HIS A 88 -0.31 3.41 8.18
C HIS A 88 -0.60 1.92 8.36
N ALA A 89 0.39 1.03 8.23
CA ALA A 89 0.20 -0.41 8.41
C ALA A 89 -0.38 -0.75 9.79
N GLY A 90 0.19 -0.16 10.85
CA GLY A 90 -0.31 -0.33 12.22
C GLY A 90 -1.74 0.17 12.37
N LEU A 91 -2.03 1.39 11.88
CA LEU A 91 -3.36 1.97 11.95
C LEU A 91 -4.42 1.16 11.18
N ILE A 92 -4.08 0.65 10.00
CA ILE A 92 -4.97 -0.20 9.20
C ILE A 92 -5.26 -1.51 9.93
N LYS A 93 -4.23 -2.14 10.52
CA LYS A 93 -4.38 -3.37 11.32
C LYS A 93 -5.30 -3.14 12.52
N ASP A 94 -5.03 -2.10 13.31
CA ASP A 94 -5.80 -1.77 14.50
C ASP A 94 -7.26 -1.44 14.14
N TRP A 95 -7.45 -0.68 13.06
CA TRP A 95 -8.79 -0.39 12.54
C TRP A 95 -9.53 -1.67 12.14
N ALA A 96 -8.90 -2.55 11.35
CA ALA A 96 -9.53 -3.77 10.85
C ALA A 96 -9.92 -4.73 11.98
N LEU A 97 -9.09 -4.82 13.03
CA LEU A 97 -9.41 -5.61 14.24
C LEU A 97 -10.52 -4.96 15.07
N SER A 98 -10.46 -3.64 15.29
CA SER A 98 -11.43 -2.90 16.12
C SER A 98 -12.86 -2.89 15.53
N THR A 99 -12.97 -2.97 14.21
CA THR A 99 -14.24 -2.95 13.47
C THR A 99 -14.76 -4.35 13.11
N GLY A 100 -14.01 -5.40 13.45
CA GLY A 100 -14.36 -6.79 13.11
C GLY A 100 -14.22 -7.15 11.63
N GLN A 101 -13.58 -6.29 10.82
CA GLN A 101 -13.26 -6.56 9.42
C GLN A 101 -12.23 -7.70 9.27
N LEU A 102 -11.37 -7.86 10.28
CA LEU A 102 -10.46 -8.99 10.42
C LEU A 102 -10.53 -9.57 11.83
N THR A 103 -10.23 -10.87 11.93
CA THR A 103 -9.99 -11.54 13.22
C THR A 103 -8.50 -11.82 13.39
N ASN A 104 -8.04 -12.02 14.63
CA ASN A 104 -6.65 -12.42 14.88
C ASN A 104 -6.30 -13.75 14.19
N GLU A 105 -7.25 -14.69 14.12
CA GLU A 105 -7.09 -15.97 13.42
C GLU A 105 -6.83 -15.76 11.92
N ALA A 106 -7.55 -14.82 11.31
CA ALA A 106 -7.37 -14.44 9.91
C ALA A 106 -6.02 -13.76 9.63
N LEU A 107 -5.25 -13.38 10.64
CA LEU A 107 -3.89 -12.86 10.47
C LEU A 107 -2.80 -13.94 10.63
N THR A 108 -3.13 -15.10 11.22
CA THR A 108 -2.18 -16.19 11.52
C THR A 108 -2.15 -17.32 10.48
N LYS A 109 -3.14 -17.40 9.58
CA LYS A 109 -3.33 -18.54 8.68
C LYS A 109 -2.52 -18.39 7.39
N SER A 110 -1.33 -19.00 7.34
CA SER A 110 -0.43 -18.99 6.18
C SER A 110 -0.73 -20.08 5.17
#